data_AF-A0A971YBT5-F1
#
_entry.id   AF-A0A971YBT5-F1
#
_cell.length_a   1.000
_cell.length_b   1.000
_cell.length_c   1.000
_cell.angle_alpha   90.00
_cell.angle_beta   90.00
_cell.angle_gamma   90.00
#
_symmetry.space_group_name_H-M   'P 1'
#
loop_
_entity.id
_entity.type
_entity.pdbx_description
1 polymer ?
#
loop_
_entity_poly.entity_id
_entity_poly.type
_entity_poly.pdbx_seq_one_letter_code
_entity_poly.pdbx_strand_id
1 'polypeptide(L)'
;MTNIKRFALPLLLLAAVGGYWLWTHFQTPPEPEEAKQVAPQRWQVAGAENTSEPVFVEDNAANASLEDSNATNATLPPSDSIIGHDFVRDIAQVVASRYIPGQTERNPAPAGRLDLHLKSLNIRYGVDFPGLNVDPADTLGARKIIFEHVLTPPVLEFLHTAYLPFFVDNLENALSEQTVRLASGQQTSLTTEQHQEMMRLLAAKLRTVGHAASALASSQSVRELVTTYIEDIEKVNQAHLDFWSIQEEGGSPAAANQASARIKASIQGRELSRQRVLQAIMTTANPQGMDASELLYLAQWIYRRGNENPARLEQVNTAAMLLIKTASALEERAAQNATQTADPDQETNSQEPGNQTE
;
A
#
# COMPACT_ATOMS: atom_id res chain seq x y z
N MET A 1 -30.56 10.67 -38.05
CA MET A 1 -30.73 10.42 -36.60
C MET A 1 -30.23 9.02 -36.26
N THR A 2 -28.93 8.83 -36.04
CA THR A 2 -28.36 7.64 -35.37
C THR A 2 -26.85 7.85 -35.18
N ASN A 3 -26.30 7.35 -34.06
CA ASN A 3 -24.86 7.30 -33.67
C ASN A 3 -24.30 8.33 -32.67
N ILE A 4 -25.09 9.20 -32.04
CA ILE A 4 -24.61 9.98 -30.87
C ILE A 4 -24.81 9.24 -29.53
N LYS A 5 -25.74 8.26 -29.47
CA LYS A 5 -26.08 7.55 -28.23
C LYS A 5 -25.09 6.46 -27.78
N ARG A 6 -24.08 6.11 -28.60
CA ARG A 6 -23.12 5.02 -28.28
C ARG A 6 -21.83 5.47 -27.59
N PHE A 7 -21.55 6.77 -27.55
CA PHE A 7 -20.37 7.33 -26.88
C PHE A 7 -20.66 8.03 -25.55
N ALA A 8 -21.93 8.37 -25.27
CA ALA A 8 -22.32 9.05 -24.03
C ALA A 8 -22.27 8.11 -22.79
N LEU A 9 -22.59 6.83 -22.95
CA LEU A 9 -22.65 5.86 -21.85
C LEU A 9 -21.27 5.50 -21.24
N PRO A 10 -20.19 5.25 -22.01
CA PRO A 10 -18.87 4.99 -21.41
C PRO A 10 -18.24 6.24 -20.78
N LEU A 11 -18.57 7.44 -21.26
CA LEU A 11 -18.12 8.72 -20.68
C LEU A 11 -18.83 9.04 -19.35
N LEU A 12 -20.14 8.73 -19.25
CA LEU A 12 -20.91 8.81 -18.00
C LEU A 12 -20.42 7.81 -16.94
N LEU A 13 -20.04 6.59 -17.34
CA LEU A 13 -19.48 5.59 -16.43
C LEU A 13 -18.07 5.97 -15.94
N LEU A 14 -17.22 6.53 -16.81
CA LEU A 14 -15.91 7.07 -16.39
C LEU A 14 -16.04 8.29 -15.47
N ALA A 15 -17.06 9.14 -15.69
CA ALA A 15 -17.35 10.29 -14.84
C ALA A 15 -17.94 9.89 -13.48
N ALA A 16 -18.81 8.89 -13.41
CA ALA A 16 -19.36 8.37 -12.16
C ALA A 16 -18.28 7.70 -11.29
N VAL A 17 -17.36 6.95 -11.92
CA VAL A 17 -16.23 6.32 -11.23
C VAL A 17 -15.18 7.36 -10.79
N GLY A 18 -14.95 8.39 -11.61
CA GLY A 18 -14.05 9.51 -11.25
C GLY A 18 -14.60 10.40 -10.13
N GLY A 19 -15.90 10.73 -10.16
CA GLY A 19 -16.58 11.55 -9.16
C GLY A 19 -16.74 10.84 -7.82
N TYR A 20 -17.03 9.54 -7.80
CA TYR A 20 -17.09 8.75 -6.57
C TYR A 20 -15.72 8.61 -5.89
N TRP A 21 -14.65 8.45 -6.68
CA TRP A 21 -13.29 8.40 -6.15
C TRP A 21 -12.84 9.73 -5.56
N LEU A 22 -13.27 10.86 -6.13
CA LEU A 22 -12.99 12.21 -5.62
C LEU A 22 -13.80 12.53 -4.36
N TRP A 23 -15.08 12.20 -4.34
CA TRP A 23 -16.01 12.45 -3.22
C TRP A 23 -15.59 11.74 -1.93
N THR A 24 -15.03 10.54 -2.04
CA THR A 24 -14.50 9.79 -0.88
C THR A 24 -13.13 10.27 -0.39
N HIS A 25 -12.41 11.10 -1.15
CA HIS A 25 -11.04 11.51 -0.84
C HIS A 25 -10.88 12.97 -0.40
N PHE A 26 -11.91 13.83 -0.56
CA PHE A 26 -11.77 15.28 -0.35
C PHE A 26 -12.90 15.95 0.45
N GLN A 27 -13.74 15.23 1.20
CA GLN A 27 -14.59 15.91 2.17
C GLN A 27 -13.75 16.43 3.34
N THR A 28 -13.62 17.76 3.44
CA THR A 28 -13.50 18.44 4.74
C THR A 28 -14.71 18.04 5.59
N PRO A 29 -14.54 17.65 6.87
CA PRO A 29 -15.69 17.34 7.71
C PRO A 29 -16.61 18.57 7.76
N PRO A 30 -17.94 18.41 7.70
CA PRO A 30 -18.83 19.51 8.04
C PRO A 30 -18.50 19.98 9.46
N GLU A 31 -18.50 21.30 9.66
CA GLU A 31 -18.43 21.93 10.97
C GLU A 31 -19.41 21.22 11.92
N PRO A 32 -18.99 20.83 13.14
CA PRO A 32 -19.86 20.05 14.01
C PRO A 32 -21.07 20.91 14.41
N GLU A 33 -22.22 20.67 13.78
CA GLU A 33 -23.49 21.10 14.33
C GLU A 33 -23.62 20.49 15.73
N GLU A 34 -23.89 21.36 16.71
CA GLU A 34 -24.15 20.97 18.10
C GLU A 34 -25.13 19.79 18.12
N ALA A 35 -24.66 18.65 18.62
CA ALA A 35 -25.45 17.44 18.74
C ALA A 35 -26.69 17.70 19.61
N LYS A 36 -27.84 17.93 18.98
CA LYS A 36 -29.13 17.70 19.63
C LYS A 36 -29.23 16.21 19.89
N GLN A 37 -29.09 15.84 21.17
CA GLN A 37 -29.35 14.49 21.65
C GLN A 37 -30.76 14.07 21.22
N VAL A 38 -30.84 13.17 20.24
CA VAL A 38 -32.07 12.43 19.96
C VAL A 38 -31.79 11.00 20.40
N ALA A 39 -32.50 10.58 21.45
CA ALA A 39 -32.41 9.25 22.03
C ALA A 39 -32.67 8.16 20.97
N PRO A 40 -31.98 7.01 21.03
CA PRO A 40 -32.13 5.96 20.03
C PRO A 40 -33.52 5.34 20.10
N GLN A 41 -34.31 5.50 19.04
CA GLN A 41 -35.51 4.71 18.84
C GLN A 41 -35.13 3.27 18.51
N ARG A 42 -35.48 2.37 19.45
CA ARG A 42 -35.47 0.92 19.30
C ARG A 42 -36.36 0.51 18.13
N TRP A 43 -35.78 -0.16 17.14
CA TRP A 43 -36.55 -1.00 16.22
C TRP A 43 -37.05 -2.21 17.01
N GLN A 44 -38.35 -2.20 17.33
CA GLN A 44 -39.08 -3.34 17.85
C GLN A 44 -39.45 -4.25 16.67
N VAL A 45 -38.98 -5.50 16.69
CA VAL A 45 -39.62 -6.59 15.94
C VAL A 45 -40.45 -7.38 16.94
N ALA A 46 -41.76 -7.43 16.67
CA ALA A 46 -42.73 -8.15 17.47
C ALA A 46 -42.65 -9.66 17.21
N GLY A 47 -42.67 -10.42 18.31
CA GLY A 47 -43.47 -11.65 18.41
C GLY A 47 -42.74 -12.99 18.24
N ALA A 48 -42.27 -13.56 19.34
CA ALA A 48 -42.91 -14.75 19.93
C ALA A 48 -42.34 -15.03 21.33
N GLU A 49 -43.22 -15.07 22.32
CA GLU A 49 -42.98 -15.36 23.72
C GLU A 49 -42.50 -16.81 23.94
N ASN A 50 -41.55 -17.01 24.86
CA ASN A 50 -41.83 -17.73 26.11
C ASN A 50 -40.65 -17.70 27.10
N THR A 51 -40.93 -17.10 28.27
CA THR A 51 -40.54 -17.49 29.64
C THR A 51 -39.24 -18.27 29.88
N SER A 52 -38.29 -17.68 30.62
CA SER A 52 -37.92 -18.02 32.02
C SER A 52 -36.54 -17.44 32.40
N GLU A 53 -36.45 -16.97 33.64
CA GLU A 53 -35.25 -16.41 34.33
C GLU A 53 -34.11 -17.43 34.60
N PRO A 54 -32.92 -17.01 35.07
CA PRO A 54 -31.64 -17.60 34.71
C PRO A 54 -31.22 -18.78 35.59
N VAL A 55 -30.49 -19.73 35.00
CA VAL A 55 -29.76 -20.78 35.72
C VAL A 55 -28.27 -20.59 35.47
N PHE A 56 -27.52 -20.31 36.54
CA PHE A 56 -26.08 -20.51 36.60
C PHE A 56 -25.81 -22.02 36.71
N VAL A 57 -25.09 -22.60 35.75
CA VAL A 57 -24.20 -23.76 35.98
C VAL A 57 -22.98 -23.65 35.06
N GLU A 58 -21.84 -23.85 35.68
CA GLU A 58 -20.47 -23.91 35.20
C GLU A 58 -20.18 -25.19 34.38
N ASP A 59 -19.07 -25.17 33.64
CA ASP A 59 -18.29 -26.29 33.08
C ASP A 59 -18.58 -26.91 31.69
N ASN A 60 -17.58 -26.63 30.82
CA ASN A 60 -16.79 -27.55 29.98
C ASN A 60 -17.46 -28.34 28.83
N ALA A 61 -17.15 -27.97 27.58
CA ALA A 61 -15.97 -28.50 26.87
C ALA A 61 -16.05 -28.36 25.33
N ALA A 62 -14.89 -27.99 24.77
CA ALA A 62 -14.28 -28.52 23.54
C ALA A 62 -14.48 -27.84 22.17
N ASN A 63 -13.33 -27.38 21.67
CA ASN A 63 -12.77 -27.49 20.32
C ASN A 63 -13.26 -26.58 19.20
N ALA A 64 -12.47 -25.50 18.98
CA ALA A 64 -11.63 -25.40 17.79
C ALA A 64 -10.43 -24.47 18.07
N SER A 65 -9.42 -24.97 18.79
CA SER A 65 -8.07 -24.41 18.72
C SER A 65 -7.44 -24.89 17.42
N LEU A 66 -7.12 -23.95 16.53
CA LEU A 66 -6.14 -24.21 15.47
C LEU A 66 -4.78 -24.28 16.16
N GLU A 67 -4.30 -25.50 16.35
CA GLU A 67 -2.99 -25.78 16.93
C GLU A 67 -1.89 -25.22 16.04
N ASP A 68 -1.07 -24.37 16.65
CA ASP A 68 0.31 -24.10 16.28
C ASP A 68 1.02 -25.41 15.91
N SER A 69 1.49 -25.49 14.67
CA SER A 69 2.44 -26.52 14.26
C SER A 69 3.74 -25.85 13.82
N ASN A 70 4.76 -26.05 14.65
CA ASN A 70 6.17 -25.62 14.56
C ASN A 70 6.52 -24.17 14.88
N ALA A 71 6.45 -23.83 16.18
CA ALA A 71 7.25 -22.77 16.76
C ALA A 71 8.69 -23.27 17.06
N THR A 72 9.67 -22.85 16.26
CA THR A 72 10.93 -22.41 16.85
C THR A 72 10.57 -21.24 17.77
N ASN A 73 10.98 -21.27 19.05
CA ASN A 73 10.65 -20.26 20.07
C ASN A 73 11.18 -18.86 19.69
N ALA A 74 10.50 -18.19 18.76
CA ALA A 74 10.65 -16.77 18.50
C ALA A 74 9.64 -16.05 19.39
N THR A 75 10.12 -15.37 20.43
CA THR A 75 9.31 -14.47 21.25
C THR A 75 8.69 -13.43 20.33
N LEU A 76 7.35 -13.42 20.23
CA LEU A 76 6.62 -12.40 19.47
C LEU A 76 7.04 -11.00 19.96
N PRO A 77 7.24 -10.03 19.05
CA PRO A 77 7.55 -8.67 19.46
C PRO A 77 6.41 -8.07 20.28
N PRO A 78 6.66 -6.97 21.03
CA PRO A 78 5.58 -6.26 21.71
C PRO A 78 4.57 -5.73 20.68
N SER A 79 3.27 -5.96 20.92
CA SER A 79 2.22 -5.51 20.02
C SER A 79 1.92 -4.02 20.22
N ASP A 80 1.85 -3.29 19.12
CA ASP A 80 1.28 -1.94 19.06
C ASP A 80 -0.26 -1.98 19.08
N SER A 81 -0.85 -0.91 19.59
CA SER A 81 -2.31 -0.78 19.77
C SER A 81 -3.11 -0.64 18.47
N ILE A 82 -2.50 -0.13 17.40
CA ILE A 82 -3.15 0.10 16.09
C ILE A 82 -2.55 -0.83 15.04
N ILE A 83 -1.23 -0.96 15.02
CA ILE A 83 -0.50 -1.83 14.09
C ILE A 83 -0.22 -3.16 14.78
N GLY A 84 -1.14 -4.12 14.67
CA GLY A 84 -0.95 -5.45 15.27
C GLY A 84 -0.01 -6.37 14.48
N HIS A 85 0.27 -7.54 15.03
CA HIS A 85 1.03 -8.60 14.34
C HIS A 85 0.32 -9.09 13.07
N ASP A 86 -1.01 -9.08 13.05
CA ASP A 86 -1.79 -9.52 11.88
C ASP A 86 -1.59 -8.61 10.67
N PHE A 87 -1.40 -7.30 10.88
CA PHE A 87 -1.00 -6.40 9.81
C PHE A 87 0.36 -6.79 9.22
N VAL A 88 1.33 -7.13 10.08
CA VAL A 88 2.69 -7.50 9.65
C VAL A 88 2.68 -8.82 8.86
N ARG A 89 1.89 -9.80 9.31
CA ARG A 89 1.67 -11.06 8.58
C ARG A 89 1.00 -10.82 7.22
N ASP A 90 -0.05 -10.00 7.20
CA ASP A 90 -0.78 -9.68 5.99
C ASP A 90 0.12 -8.98 4.96
N ILE A 91 0.89 -7.96 5.37
CA ILE A 91 1.76 -7.24 4.44
C ILE A 91 2.90 -8.11 3.92
N ALA A 92 3.43 -9.03 4.73
CA ALA A 92 4.40 -10.02 4.27
C ALA A 92 3.82 -10.92 3.17
N GLN A 93 2.61 -11.47 3.39
CA GLN A 93 1.91 -12.29 2.39
C GLN A 93 1.58 -11.51 1.12
N VAL A 94 1.10 -10.27 1.26
CA VAL A 94 0.80 -9.40 0.12
C VAL A 94 2.06 -9.14 -0.68
N VAL A 95 3.18 -8.81 -0.04
CA VAL A 95 4.44 -8.54 -0.74
C VAL A 95 4.96 -9.80 -1.43
N ALA A 96 4.95 -10.96 -0.77
CA ALA A 96 5.30 -12.25 -1.39
C ALA A 96 4.45 -12.54 -2.63
N SER A 97 3.12 -12.34 -2.54
CA SER A 97 2.19 -12.59 -3.66
C SER A 97 2.43 -11.72 -4.90
N ARG A 98 3.15 -10.59 -4.76
CA ARG A 98 3.50 -9.69 -5.87
C ARG A 98 4.79 -10.08 -6.57
N TYR A 99 5.54 -11.02 -6.03
CA TYR A 99 6.71 -11.56 -6.69
C TYR A 99 6.29 -12.56 -7.78
N ILE A 100 6.81 -12.33 -9.00
CA ILE A 100 6.60 -13.20 -10.15
C ILE A 100 7.98 -13.71 -10.61
N PRO A 101 8.35 -14.94 -10.24
CA PRO A 101 9.68 -15.47 -10.57
C PRO A 101 9.88 -15.65 -12.07
N GLY A 102 11.14 -15.59 -12.51
CA GLY A 102 11.51 -15.89 -13.89
C GLY A 102 11.24 -17.34 -14.28
N GLN A 103 11.15 -17.59 -15.58
CA GLN A 103 10.91 -18.91 -16.17
C GLN A 103 9.61 -19.59 -15.71
N THR A 104 8.62 -18.81 -15.31
CA THR A 104 7.28 -19.30 -14.95
C THR A 104 6.28 -19.03 -16.06
N GLU A 105 5.11 -19.68 -16.02
CA GLU A 105 4.01 -19.44 -16.97
C GLU A 105 3.62 -17.94 -17.03
N ARG A 106 3.62 -17.26 -15.87
CA ARG A 106 3.27 -15.83 -15.75
C ARG A 106 4.43 -14.88 -16.10
N ASN A 107 5.65 -15.39 -16.18
CA ASN A 107 6.84 -14.64 -16.53
C ASN A 107 7.88 -15.53 -17.24
N PRO A 108 7.80 -15.63 -18.58
CA PRO A 108 8.75 -16.41 -19.37
C PRO A 108 10.18 -15.83 -19.39
N ALA A 109 10.38 -14.61 -18.91
CA ALA A 109 11.70 -13.98 -18.88
C ALA A 109 12.64 -14.69 -17.89
N PRO A 110 13.97 -14.60 -18.06
CA PRO A 110 14.92 -15.26 -17.16
C PRO A 110 14.89 -14.73 -15.72
N ALA A 111 14.66 -13.43 -15.55
CA ALA A 111 14.67 -12.76 -14.25
C ALA A 111 13.27 -12.63 -13.67
N GLY A 112 13.17 -12.70 -12.33
CA GLY A 112 11.96 -12.38 -11.61
C GLY A 112 11.61 -10.89 -11.67
N ARG A 113 10.36 -10.56 -11.34
CA ARG A 113 9.90 -9.17 -11.18
C ARG A 113 9.00 -9.04 -9.96
N LEU A 114 8.89 -7.82 -9.45
CA LEU A 114 8.05 -7.47 -8.31
C LEU A 114 6.98 -6.47 -8.74
N ASP A 115 5.73 -6.94 -8.85
CA ASP A 115 4.59 -6.12 -9.29
C ASP A 115 3.91 -5.44 -8.07
N LEU A 116 4.72 -4.74 -7.27
CA LEU A 116 4.29 -4.04 -6.05
C LEU A 116 4.12 -2.54 -6.32
N HIS A 117 2.90 -2.03 -6.12
CA HIS A 117 2.56 -0.62 -6.34
C HIS A 117 2.04 0.05 -5.06
N LEU A 118 2.54 1.25 -4.76
CA LEU A 118 2.15 2.04 -3.59
C LEU A 118 0.64 2.33 -3.52
N LYS A 119 0.02 2.62 -4.67
CA LYS A 119 -1.43 2.87 -4.76
C LYS A 119 -2.24 1.66 -4.33
N SER A 120 -1.82 0.45 -4.73
CA SER A 120 -2.52 -0.79 -4.38
C SER A 120 -2.43 -1.09 -2.89
N LEU A 121 -1.26 -0.85 -2.28
CA LEU A 121 -1.09 -0.97 -0.82
C LEU A 121 -1.97 0.05 -0.08
N ASN A 122 -2.00 1.30 -0.54
CA ASN A 122 -2.83 2.31 0.10
C ASN A 122 -4.33 2.03 -0.02
N ILE A 123 -4.80 1.43 -1.12
CA ILE A 123 -6.20 1.02 -1.25
C ILE A 123 -6.50 -0.08 -0.23
N ARG A 124 -5.67 -1.14 -0.17
CA ARG A 124 -5.87 -2.26 0.76
C ARG A 124 -5.91 -1.78 2.22
N TYR A 125 -4.87 -1.06 2.66
CA TYR A 125 -4.74 -0.65 4.07
C TYR A 125 -5.43 0.67 4.40
N GLY A 126 -6.00 1.36 3.40
CA GLY A 126 -6.75 2.59 3.59
C GLY A 126 -8.26 2.39 3.44
N VAL A 127 -8.74 1.22 3.05
CA VAL A 127 -10.18 0.95 2.89
C VAL A 127 -10.59 -0.26 3.72
N ASP A 128 -9.88 -1.39 3.56
CA ASP A 128 -10.27 -2.65 4.20
C ASP A 128 -9.58 -2.86 5.56
N PHE A 129 -8.54 -2.07 5.84
CA PHE A 129 -7.75 -2.08 7.07
C PHE A 129 -7.34 -3.49 7.59
N PRO A 130 -6.90 -4.44 6.74
CA PRO A 130 -6.63 -5.80 7.18
C PRO A 130 -5.50 -5.82 8.21
N GLY A 131 -5.78 -6.45 9.36
CA GLY A 131 -4.84 -6.58 10.48
C GLY A 131 -4.60 -5.30 11.29
N LEU A 132 -5.31 -4.20 10.98
CA LEU A 132 -5.25 -2.95 11.72
C LEU A 132 -6.38 -2.87 12.75
N ASN A 133 -6.07 -2.41 13.96
CA ASN A 133 -7.05 -2.29 15.04
C ASN A 133 -7.74 -0.92 14.99
N VAL A 134 -8.63 -0.74 14.03
CA VAL A 134 -9.44 0.47 13.81
C VAL A 134 -10.87 0.11 13.44
N ASP A 135 -11.79 1.07 13.56
CA ASP A 135 -13.18 0.87 13.13
C ASP A 135 -13.28 0.93 11.60
N PRO A 136 -13.61 -0.18 10.90
CA PRO A 136 -13.75 -0.17 9.46
C PRO A 136 -15.00 0.59 8.98
N ALA A 137 -15.99 0.85 9.85
CA ALA A 137 -17.21 1.57 9.49
C ALA A 137 -16.96 3.08 9.29
N ASP A 138 -15.96 3.65 9.97
CA ASP A 138 -15.53 5.04 9.76
C ASP A 138 -14.16 5.08 9.05
N THR A 139 -14.18 4.96 7.72
CA THR A 139 -12.95 4.92 6.91
C THR A 139 -12.12 6.20 7.04
N LEU A 140 -12.75 7.37 7.15
CA LEU A 140 -12.02 8.65 7.24
C LEU A 140 -11.41 8.84 8.64
N GLY A 141 -12.17 8.53 9.70
CA GLY A 141 -11.68 8.55 11.07
C GLY A 141 -10.57 7.53 11.29
N ALA A 142 -10.73 6.30 10.81
CA ALA A 142 -9.70 5.26 10.88
C ALA A 142 -8.39 5.69 10.23
N ARG A 143 -8.45 6.24 9.00
CA ARG A 143 -7.26 6.80 8.32
C ARG A 143 -6.58 7.87 9.17
N LYS A 144 -7.35 8.80 9.72
CA LYS A 144 -6.82 9.89 10.55
C LYS A 144 -6.10 9.33 11.77
N ILE A 145 -6.73 8.42 12.51
CA ILE A 145 -6.16 7.76 13.70
C ILE A 145 -4.86 7.03 13.35
N ILE A 146 -4.85 6.25 12.26
CA ILE A 146 -3.66 5.53 11.81
C ILE A 146 -2.51 6.50 11.54
N PHE A 147 -2.73 7.56 10.77
CA PHE A 147 -1.64 8.48 10.42
C PHE A 147 -1.21 9.36 11.60
N GLU A 148 -2.11 9.75 12.50
CA GLU A 148 -1.75 10.47 13.72
C GLU A 148 -0.89 9.62 14.66
N HIS A 149 -1.19 8.32 14.75
CA HIS A 149 -0.39 7.39 15.52
C HIS A 149 0.95 7.07 14.85
N VAL A 150 0.91 6.53 13.63
CA VAL A 150 2.09 6.00 12.93
C VAL A 150 3.07 7.10 12.56
N LEU A 151 2.62 8.31 12.18
CA LEU A 151 3.54 9.40 11.84
C LEU A 151 4.08 10.14 13.08
N THR A 152 4.15 9.48 14.23
CA THR A 152 4.85 10.01 15.41
C THR A 152 6.26 9.40 15.47
N PRO A 153 7.36 10.18 15.54
CA PRO A 153 8.71 9.62 15.38
C PRO A 153 9.06 8.48 16.35
N PRO A 154 8.74 8.55 17.66
CA PRO A 154 8.92 7.41 18.57
C PRO A 154 8.15 6.15 18.14
N VAL A 155 6.94 6.31 17.58
CA VAL A 155 6.13 5.18 17.10
C VAL A 155 6.74 4.58 15.82
N LEU A 156 7.18 5.41 14.87
CA LEU A 156 7.90 4.93 13.67
C LEU A 156 9.12 4.10 14.02
N GLU A 157 9.96 4.61 14.93
CA GLU A 157 11.18 3.93 15.35
C GLU A 157 10.90 2.64 16.11
N PHE A 158 9.89 2.65 16.98
CA PHE A 158 9.41 1.46 17.67
C PHE A 158 8.91 0.41 16.68
N LEU A 159 7.97 0.76 15.79
CA LEU A 159 7.40 -0.15 14.81
C LEU A 159 8.49 -0.76 13.93
N HIS A 160 9.42 0.07 13.44
CA HIS A 160 10.51 -0.44 12.63
C HIS A 160 11.41 -1.39 13.42
N THR A 161 11.81 -1.04 14.65
CA THR A 161 12.74 -1.86 15.44
C THR A 161 12.11 -3.16 15.90
N ALA A 162 10.86 -3.12 16.37
CA ALA A 162 10.14 -4.27 16.88
C ALA A 162 9.66 -5.20 15.76
N TYR A 163 9.14 -4.65 14.66
CA TYR A 163 8.47 -5.46 13.64
C TYR A 163 9.33 -5.79 12.43
N LEU A 164 10.48 -5.14 12.19
CA LEU A 164 11.30 -5.48 11.03
C LEU A 164 11.74 -6.97 11.04
N PRO A 165 12.30 -7.53 12.14
CA PRO A 165 12.66 -8.95 12.16
C PRO A 165 11.43 -9.84 11.92
N PHE A 166 10.33 -9.53 12.60
CA PHE A 166 9.07 -10.27 12.47
C PHE A 166 8.50 -10.22 11.04
N PHE A 167 8.60 -9.07 10.36
CA PHE A 167 8.20 -8.93 8.96
C PHE A 167 9.06 -9.79 8.05
N VAL A 168 10.38 -9.77 8.22
CA VAL A 168 11.31 -10.56 7.40
C VAL A 168 11.05 -12.06 7.56
N ASP A 169 10.86 -12.54 8.78
CA ASP A 169 10.57 -13.96 9.04
C ASP A 169 9.23 -14.37 8.40
N ASN A 170 8.18 -13.55 8.54
CA ASN A 170 6.89 -13.82 7.89
C ASN A 170 6.96 -13.74 6.36
N LEU A 171 7.84 -12.90 5.81
CA LEU A 171 8.07 -12.82 4.37
C LEU A 171 8.73 -14.09 3.84
N GLU A 172 9.74 -14.60 4.56
CA GLU A 172 10.40 -15.88 4.23
C GLU A 172 9.42 -17.05 4.30
N ASN A 173 8.58 -17.11 5.34
CA ASN A 173 7.54 -18.12 5.47
C ASN A 173 6.53 -18.03 4.31
N ALA A 174 6.03 -16.82 4.01
CA ALA A 174 5.09 -16.62 2.91
C ALA A 174 5.68 -17.01 1.53
N LEU A 175 6.97 -16.80 1.31
CA LEU A 175 7.66 -17.25 0.10
C LEU A 175 7.82 -18.77 0.06
N SER A 176 8.10 -19.40 1.21
CA SER A 176 8.27 -20.86 1.32
C SER A 176 6.97 -21.61 1.03
N GLU A 177 5.83 -21.00 1.37
CA GLU A 177 4.48 -21.53 1.10
C GLU A 177 4.03 -21.29 -0.36
N GLN A 178 4.73 -20.43 -1.10
CA GLN A 178 4.33 -20.05 -2.46
C GLN A 178 4.67 -21.16 -3.47
N THR A 179 3.68 -21.50 -4.30
CA THR A 179 3.87 -22.38 -5.46
C THR A 179 3.69 -21.60 -6.76
N VAL A 180 4.48 -21.94 -7.76
CA VAL A 180 4.42 -21.34 -9.10
C VAL A 180 4.28 -22.40 -10.16
N ARG A 181 3.62 -22.05 -11.26
CA ARG A 181 3.45 -22.92 -12.41
C ARG A 181 4.52 -22.63 -13.45
N LEU A 182 5.22 -23.68 -13.87
CA LEU A 182 6.19 -23.65 -14.95
C LEU A 182 5.49 -23.66 -16.32
N ALA A 183 6.21 -23.32 -17.39
CA ALA A 183 5.67 -23.39 -18.76
C ALA A 183 5.21 -24.81 -19.16
N SER A 184 5.75 -25.85 -18.51
CA SER A 184 5.30 -27.25 -18.67
C SER A 184 3.94 -27.55 -18.02
N GLY A 185 3.37 -26.61 -17.26
CA GLY A 185 2.15 -26.80 -16.48
C GLY A 185 2.37 -27.40 -15.09
N GLN A 186 3.59 -27.86 -14.78
CA GLN A 186 3.98 -28.37 -13.47
C GLN A 186 3.99 -27.27 -12.41
N GLN A 187 3.52 -27.59 -11.20
CA GLN A 187 3.67 -26.72 -10.04
C GLN A 187 4.97 -27.06 -9.29
N THR A 188 5.69 -26.03 -8.87
CA THR A 188 6.91 -26.14 -8.07
C THR A 188 6.92 -25.06 -6.99
N SER A 189 7.57 -25.34 -5.86
CA SER A 189 7.93 -24.31 -4.88
C SER A 189 9.00 -23.37 -5.45
N LEU A 190 9.13 -22.20 -4.84
CA LEU A 190 10.21 -21.27 -5.15
C LEU A 190 11.58 -21.86 -4.75
N THR A 191 12.62 -21.55 -5.53
CA THR A 191 14.00 -21.94 -5.19
C THR A 191 14.63 -20.94 -4.22
N THR A 192 15.70 -21.32 -3.54
CA THR A 192 16.45 -20.41 -2.66
C THR A 192 16.94 -19.16 -3.39
N GLU A 193 17.37 -19.30 -4.64
CA GLU A 193 17.80 -18.17 -5.48
C GLU A 193 16.64 -17.22 -5.77
N GLN A 194 15.43 -17.76 -5.96
CA GLN A 194 14.22 -16.97 -6.16
C GLN A 194 13.79 -16.24 -4.89
N HIS A 195 13.99 -16.82 -3.70
CA HIS A 195 13.77 -16.12 -2.43
C HIS A 195 14.73 -14.93 -2.30
N GLN A 196 16.03 -15.15 -2.58
CA GLN A 196 17.04 -14.10 -2.54
C GLN A 196 16.82 -13.03 -3.62
N GLU A 197 16.38 -13.42 -4.81
CA GLU A 197 15.99 -12.48 -5.88
C GLU A 197 14.83 -11.60 -5.43
N MET A 198 13.79 -12.19 -4.84
CA MET A 198 12.64 -11.44 -4.31
C MET A 198 13.07 -10.41 -3.27
N MET A 199 13.90 -10.79 -2.28
CA MET A 199 14.40 -9.88 -1.26
C MET A 199 15.20 -8.71 -1.87
N ARG A 200 16.06 -8.99 -2.85
CA ARG A 200 16.83 -7.96 -3.56
C ARG A 200 15.92 -7.01 -4.35
N LEU A 201 14.90 -7.53 -5.03
CA LEU A 201 13.92 -6.71 -5.75
C LEU A 201 13.12 -5.81 -4.78
N LEU A 202 12.69 -6.36 -3.64
CA LEU A 202 12.00 -5.60 -2.60
C LEU A 202 12.91 -4.52 -2.01
N ALA A 203 14.16 -4.86 -1.67
CA ALA A 203 15.13 -3.90 -1.17
C ALA A 203 15.36 -2.75 -2.15
N ALA A 204 15.58 -3.06 -3.43
CA ALA A 204 15.70 -2.04 -4.48
C ALA A 204 14.46 -1.14 -4.54
N LYS A 205 13.25 -1.71 -4.49
CA LYS A 205 12.00 -0.96 -4.48
C LYS A 205 11.90 -0.03 -3.27
N LEU A 206 12.13 -0.54 -2.06
CA LEU A 206 12.04 0.23 -0.81
C LEU A 206 13.06 1.36 -0.77
N ARG A 207 14.29 1.11 -1.24
CA ARG A 207 15.33 2.12 -1.36
C ARG A 207 14.93 3.23 -2.33
N THR A 208 14.44 2.87 -3.52
CA THR A 208 13.97 3.85 -4.50
C THR A 208 12.82 4.69 -3.94
N VAL A 209 11.81 4.06 -3.31
CA VAL A 209 10.68 4.76 -2.70
C VAL A 209 11.16 5.67 -1.56
N GLY A 210 12.07 5.20 -0.72
CA GLY A 210 12.65 5.99 0.37
C GLY A 210 13.39 7.22 -0.14
N HIS A 211 14.27 7.09 -1.12
CA HIS A 211 14.95 8.24 -1.71
C HIS A 211 13.98 9.23 -2.37
N ALA A 212 13.01 8.73 -3.14
CA ALA A 212 11.99 9.57 -3.76
C ALA A 212 11.15 10.32 -2.72
N ALA A 213 10.72 9.64 -1.66
CA ALA A 213 9.91 10.23 -0.59
C ALA A 213 10.71 11.27 0.20
N SER A 214 11.97 10.98 0.54
CA SER A 214 12.86 11.92 1.23
C SER A 214 13.10 13.18 0.41
N ALA A 215 13.39 13.03 -0.88
CA ALA A 215 13.58 14.15 -1.81
C ALA A 215 12.30 15.01 -1.94
N LEU A 216 11.14 14.38 -2.07
CA LEU A 216 9.83 15.05 -2.14
C LEU A 216 9.48 15.79 -0.84
N ALA A 217 9.74 15.17 0.31
CA ALA A 217 9.49 15.77 1.61
C ALA A 217 10.41 16.96 1.91
N SER A 218 11.63 16.95 1.38
CA SER A 218 12.63 18.00 1.63
C SER A 218 12.60 19.15 0.60
N SER A 219 12.13 18.90 -0.62
CA SER A 219 12.20 19.87 -1.72
C SER A 219 10.96 20.78 -1.81
N GLN A 220 11.13 22.04 -1.39
CA GLN A 220 10.09 23.07 -1.53
C GLN A 220 9.70 23.33 -3.00
N SER A 221 10.68 23.38 -3.90
CA SER A 221 10.42 23.65 -5.33
C SER A 221 9.61 22.53 -5.98
N VAL A 222 9.87 21.27 -5.63
CA VAL A 222 9.07 20.14 -6.13
C VAL A 222 7.65 20.20 -5.56
N ARG A 223 7.47 20.57 -4.28
CA ARG A 223 6.14 20.74 -3.68
C ARG A 223 5.31 21.82 -4.36
N GLU A 224 5.92 22.95 -4.73
CA GLU A 224 5.23 24.01 -5.49
C GLU A 224 4.73 23.50 -6.85
N LEU A 225 5.55 22.71 -7.56
CA LEU A 225 5.13 22.08 -8.81
C LEU A 225 3.98 21.08 -8.60
N VAL A 226 4.02 20.30 -7.51
CA VAL A 226 2.93 19.39 -7.15
C VAL A 226 1.65 20.16 -6.81
N THR A 227 1.77 21.31 -6.14
CA THR A 227 0.65 22.20 -5.83
C THR A 227 -0.03 22.66 -7.13
N THR A 228 0.75 23.21 -8.07
CA THR A 228 0.23 23.61 -9.39
C THR A 228 -0.40 22.44 -10.14
N TYR A 229 0.19 21.25 -10.08
CA TYR A 229 -0.38 20.06 -10.70
C TYR A 229 -1.73 19.66 -10.10
N ILE A 230 -1.88 19.72 -8.77
CA ILE A 230 -3.16 19.47 -8.09
C ILE A 230 -4.20 20.53 -8.47
N GLU A 231 -3.83 21.81 -8.50
CA GLU A 231 -4.72 22.89 -8.95
C GLU A 231 -5.16 22.70 -10.41
N ASP A 232 -4.27 22.23 -11.29
CA ASP A 232 -4.61 21.97 -12.68
C ASP A 232 -5.51 20.73 -12.85
N ILE A 233 -5.38 19.71 -11.99
CA ILE A 233 -6.37 18.62 -11.91
C ILE A 233 -7.75 19.20 -11.57
N GLU A 234 -7.81 20.10 -10.58
CA GLU A 234 -9.08 20.69 -10.16
C GLU A 234 -9.68 21.60 -11.23
N LYS A 235 -8.86 22.37 -11.95
CA LYS A 235 -9.33 23.14 -13.12
C LYS A 235 -9.90 22.24 -14.22
N VAL A 236 -9.36 21.03 -14.41
CA VAL A 236 -9.94 20.05 -15.34
C VAL A 236 -11.30 19.56 -14.86
N ASN A 237 -11.44 19.27 -13.56
CA ASN A 237 -12.71 18.85 -12.97
C ASN A 237 -13.76 19.96 -13.09
N GLN A 238 -13.43 21.18 -12.67
CA GLN A 238 -14.32 22.32 -12.76
C GLN A 238 -14.73 22.63 -14.21
N ALA A 239 -13.81 22.55 -15.16
CA ALA A 239 -14.14 22.76 -16.58
C ALA A 239 -15.13 21.71 -17.12
N HIS A 240 -15.08 20.46 -16.62
CA HIS A 240 -16.09 19.46 -16.94
C HIS A 240 -17.43 19.80 -16.28
N LEU A 241 -17.44 20.13 -14.98
CA LEU A 241 -18.66 20.50 -14.25
C LEU A 241 -19.38 21.68 -14.92
N ASP A 242 -18.63 22.73 -15.30
CA ASP A 242 -19.16 23.88 -16.02
C ASP A 242 -19.80 23.47 -17.37
N PHE A 243 -19.14 22.57 -18.11
CA PHE A 243 -19.68 22.05 -19.37
C PHE A 243 -20.98 21.27 -19.16
N TRP A 244 -21.07 20.46 -18.12
CA TRP A 244 -22.29 19.73 -17.76
C TRP A 244 -23.43 20.67 -17.39
N SER A 245 -23.16 21.69 -16.55
CA SER A 245 -24.16 22.71 -16.18
C SER A 245 -24.72 23.40 -17.44
N ILE A 246 -23.85 23.80 -18.37
CA ILE A 246 -24.27 24.42 -19.65
C ILE A 246 -25.12 23.45 -20.48
N GLN A 247 -24.82 22.16 -20.46
CA GLN A 247 -25.58 21.16 -21.21
C GLN A 247 -26.97 20.92 -20.59
N GLU A 248 -27.06 20.87 -19.26
CA GLU A 248 -28.33 20.68 -18.53
C GLU A 248 -29.25 21.90 -18.66
N GLU A 249 -28.68 23.11 -18.61
CA GLU A 249 -29.43 24.37 -18.74
C GLU A 249 -29.86 24.69 -20.18
N GLY A 250 -29.53 23.84 -21.16
CA GLY A 250 -29.84 24.08 -22.57
C GLY A 250 -29.09 25.27 -23.16
N GLY A 251 -27.85 25.48 -22.71
CA GLY A 251 -27.02 26.60 -23.10
C GLY A 251 -26.77 26.69 -24.60
N SER A 252 -26.48 27.91 -25.07
CA SER A 252 -26.26 28.17 -26.50
C SER A 252 -25.09 27.35 -27.08
N PRO A 253 -25.09 27.06 -28.40
CA PRO A 253 -23.96 26.40 -29.06
C PRO A 253 -22.62 27.13 -28.86
N ALA A 254 -22.64 28.46 -28.75
CA ALA A 254 -21.44 29.25 -28.48
C ALA A 254 -20.88 28.99 -27.06
N ALA A 255 -21.76 28.89 -26.05
CA ALA A 255 -21.37 28.56 -24.68
C ALA A 255 -20.79 27.14 -24.58
N ALA A 256 -21.41 26.16 -25.24
CA ALA A 256 -20.92 24.78 -25.30
C ALA A 256 -19.53 24.68 -25.97
N ASN A 257 -19.31 25.45 -27.06
CA ASN A 257 -18.01 25.52 -27.73
C ASN A 257 -16.94 26.15 -26.84
N GLN A 258 -17.27 27.22 -26.11
CA GLN A 258 -16.34 27.86 -25.18
C GLN A 258 -15.96 26.92 -24.03
N ALA A 259 -16.93 26.22 -23.43
CA ALA A 259 -16.68 25.26 -22.37
C ALA A 259 -15.83 24.07 -22.86
N SER A 260 -16.09 23.56 -24.08
CA SER A 260 -15.26 22.54 -24.71
C SER A 260 -13.80 23.00 -24.93
N ALA A 261 -13.60 24.27 -25.30
CA ALA A 261 -12.27 24.86 -25.42
C ALA A 261 -11.56 24.98 -24.07
N ARG A 262 -12.29 25.35 -23.00
CA ARG A 262 -11.75 25.39 -21.63
C ARG A 262 -11.30 24.01 -21.16
N ILE A 263 -12.07 22.96 -21.41
CA ILE A 263 -11.68 21.57 -21.08
C ILE A 263 -10.37 21.20 -21.80
N LYS A 264 -10.25 21.51 -23.09
CA LYS A 264 -9.03 21.22 -23.85
C LYS A 264 -7.82 21.97 -23.27
N ALA A 265 -7.98 23.25 -22.96
CA ALA A 265 -6.93 24.07 -22.37
C ALA A 265 -6.53 23.59 -20.98
N SER A 266 -7.48 23.19 -20.12
CA SER A 266 -7.18 22.68 -18.79
C SER A 266 -6.48 21.32 -18.84
N ILE A 267 -6.87 20.43 -19.77
CA ILE A 267 -6.16 19.15 -19.98
C ILE A 267 -4.71 19.39 -20.43
N GLN A 268 -4.49 20.33 -21.35
CA GLN A 268 -3.13 20.71 -21.78
C GLN A 268 -2.31 21.28 -20.61
N GLY A 269 -2.90 22.16 -19.80
CA GLY A 269 -2.27 22.70 -18.59
C GLY A 269 -1.86 21.61 -17.61
N ARG A 270 -2.79 20.69 -17.28
CA ARG A 270 -2.54 19.53 -16.43
C ARG A 270 -1.45 18.61 -16.96
N GLU A 271 -1.39 18.37 -18.28
CA GLU A 271 -0.33 17.54 -18.85
C GLU A 271 1.05 18.22 -18.78
N LEU A 272 1.09 19.55 -18.97
CA LEU A 272 2.32 20.32 -18.81
C LEU A 272 2.82 20.31 -17.35
N SER A 273 1.93 20.53 -16.37
CA SER A 273 2.31 20.46 -14.95
C SER A 273 2.68 19.03 -14.54
N ARG A 274 2.01 18.00 -15.07
CA ARG A 274 2.40 16.59 -14.89
C ARG A 274 3.84 16.33 -15.32
N GLN A 275 4.22 16.79 -16.52
CA GLN A 275 5.57 16.62 -17.05
C GLN A 275 6.61 17.36 -16.20
N ARG A 276 6.30 18.58 -15.74
CA ARG A 276 7.19 19.36 -14.87
C ARG A 276 7.45 18.66 -13.53
N VAL A 277 6.40 18.13 -12.89
CA VAL A 277 6.54 17.36 -11.65
C VAL A 277 7.42 16.13 -11.87
N LEU A 278 7.15 15.35 -12.91
CA LEU A 278 7.94 14.15 -13.22
C LEU A 278 9.41 14.49 -13.50
N GLN A 279 9.67 15.53 -14.29
CA GLN A 279 11.03 15.96 -14.58
C GLN A 279 11.76 16.39 -13.31
N ALA A 280 11.10 17.15 -12.43
CA ALA A 280 11.69 17.59 -11.18
C ALA A 280 12.00 16.41 -10.23
N ILE A 281 11.11 15.42 -10.16
CA ILE A 281 11.34 14.18 -9.39
C ILE A 281 12.53 13.39 -9.98
N MET A 282 12.58 13.23 -11.30
CA MET A 282 13.69 12.54 -11.99
C MET A 282 15.03 13.21 -11.70
N THR A 283 15.09 14.54 -11.76
CA THR A 283 16.30 15.30 -11.48
C THR A 283 16.72 15.25 -10.00
N THR A 284 15.76 15.25 -9.07
CA THR A 284 16.07 15.33 -7.63
C THR A 284 16.35 13.97 -7.00
N ALA A 285 15.63 12.92 -7.41
CA ALA A 285 15.67 11.61 -6.75
C ALA A 285 16.18 10.48 -7.65
N ASN A 286 16.21 10.65 -8.97
CA ASN A 286 16.55 9.61 -9.95
C ASN A 286 15.93 8.22 -9.63
N PRO A 287 14.59 8.10 -9.48
CA PRO A 287 13.98 6.92 -8.89
C PRO A 287 13.88 5.76 -9.90
N GLN A 288 14.92 4.93 -9.95
CA GLN A 288 15.01 3.79 -10.87
C GLN A 288 13.93 2.74 -10.57
N GLY A 289 13.24 2.28 -11.62
CA GLY A 289 12.22 1.23 -11.52
C GLY A 289 10.84 1.67 -11.03
N MET A 290 10.59 2.98 -10.87
CA MET A 290 9.25 3.52 -10.61
C MET A 290 8.66 4.15 -11.86
N ASP A 291 7.41 3.83 -12.17
CA ASP A 291 6.69 4.44 -13.28
C ASP A 291 6.15 5.84 -12.93
N ALA A 292 5.79 6.60 -13.95
CA ALA A 292 5.27 7.96 -13.79
C ALA A 292 4.01 8.04 -12.92
N SER A 293 3.14 7.03 -12.98
CA SER A 293 1.89 7.02 -12.22
C SER A 293 2.15 6.85 -10.72
N GLU A 294 3.12 6.00 -10.37
CA GLU A 294 3.51 5.73 -8.99
C GLU A 294 4.24 6.93 -8.37
N LEU A 295 5.09 7.61 -9.15
CA LEU A 295 5.78 8.82 -8.70
C LEU A 295 4.81 9.97 -8.46
N LEU A 296 3.86 10.19 -9.38
CA LEU A 296 2.82 11.18 -9.19
C LEU A 296 1.94 10.83 -7.99
N TYR A 297 1.64 9.55 -7.79
CA TYR A 297 0.88 9.09 -6.63
C TYR A 297 1.61 9.39 -5.31
N LEU A 298 2.91 9.04 -5.23
CA LEU A 298 3.75 9.32 -4.07
C LEU A 298 3.83 10.83 -3.79
N ALA A 299 4.05 11.64 -4.82
CA ALA A 299 4.12 13.09 -4.70
C ALA A 299 2.81 13.69 -4.15
N GLN A 300 1.66 13.26 -4.68
CA GLN A 300 0.35 13.69 -4.18
C GLN A 300 0.09 13.21 -2.74
N TRP A 301 0.51 12.00 -2.41
CA TRP A 301 0.37 11.46 -1.07
C TRP A 301 1.16 12.27 -0.04
N ILE A 302 2.41 12.62 -0.34
CA ILE A 302 3.26 13.45 0.52
C ILE A 302 2.71 14.88 0.61
N TYR A 303 2.27 15.44 -0.52
CA TYR A 303 1.64 16.76 -0.56
C TYR A 303 0.45 16.87 0.40
N ARG A 304 -0.47 15.87 0.39
CA ARG A 304 -1.61 15.85 1.31
C ARG A 304 -1.16 15.90 2.77
N ARG A 305 -0.15 15.12 3.15
CA ARG A 305 0.35 15.09 4.53
C ARG A 305 0.97 16.42 4.95
N GLY A 306 1.78 17.02 4.09
CA GLY A 306 2.37 18.34 4.35
C GLY A 306 1.33 19.46 4.43
N ASN A 307 0.26 19.38 3.63
CA ASN A 307 -0.83 20.35 3.65
C ASN A 307 -1.71 20.22 4.91
N GLU A 308 -1.91 19.00 5.42
CA GLU A 308 -2.62 18.75 6.69
C GLU A 308 -1.83 19.27 7.90
N ASN A 309 -0.51 19.05 7.92
CA ASN A 309 0.38 19.56 8.95
C ASN A 309 1.82 19.62 8.40
N PRO A 310 2.46 20.81 8.32
CA PRO A 310 3.82 20.94 7.81
C PRO A 310 4.86 20.06 8.52
N ALA A 311 4.68 19.77 9.82
CA ALA A 311 5.56 18.87 10.57
C ALA A 311 5.51 17.42 10.07
N ARG A 312 4.44 17.01 9.37
CA ARG A 312 4.34 15.68 8.74
C ARG A 312 5.38 15.48 7.64
N LEU A 313 5.93 16.53 7.05
CA LEU A 313 7.00 16.38 6.06
C LEU A 313 8.26 15.80 6.69
N GLU A 314 8.62 16.24 7.90
CA GLU A 314 9.75 15.68 8.64
C GLU A 314 9.48 14.22 9.02
N GLN A 315 8.27 13.91 9.49
CA GLN A 315 7.87 12.54 9.86
C GLN A 315 7.87 11.59 8.65
N VAL A 316 7.42 12.08 7.48
CA VAL A 316 7.51 11.36 6.21
C VAL A 316 8.98 11.13 5.82
N ASN A 317 9.86 12.12 6.03
CA ASN A 317 11.28 11.94 5.79
C ASN A 317 11.89 10.88 6.72
N THR A 318 11.51 10.84 8.00
CA THR A 318 11.91 9.78 8.92
C THR A 318 11.44 8.41 8.43
N ALA A 319 10.17 8.27 8.04
CA ALA A 319 9.65 7.02 7.47
C ALA A 319 10.41 6.61 6.19
N ALA A 320 10.76 7.58 5.34
CA ALA A 320 11.55 7.35 4.13
C ALA A 320 12.96 6.79 4.43
N MET A 321 13.62 7.30 5.48
CA MET A 321 14.91 6.78 5.93
C MET A 321 14.78 5.37 6.50
N LEU A 322 13.68 5.06 7.19
CA LEU A 322 13.40 3.70 7.68
C LEU A 322 13.15 2.70 6.54
N LEU A 323 12.55 3.11 5.42
CA LEU A 323 12.46 2.28 4.22
C LEU A 323 13.84 1.93 3.64
N ILE A 324 14.76 2.91 3.62
CA ILE A 324 16.14 2.69 3.17
C ILE A 324 16.87 1.72 4.12
N LYS A 325 16.67 1.88 5.43
CA LYS A 325 17.24 0.95 6.43
C LYS A 325 16.68 -0.46 6.30
N THR A 326 15.37 -0.59 6.05
CA THR A 326 14.71 -1.87 5.77
C THR A 326 15.30 -2.52 4.52
N ALA A 327 15.56 -1.74 3.46
CA ALA A 327 16.20 -2.25 2.25
C ALA A 327 17.58 -2.85 2.52
N SER A 328 18.40 -2.19 3.34
CA SER A 328 19.71 -2.73 3.75
C SER A 328 19.57 -4.05 4.53
N ALA A 329 18.63 -4.12 5.48
CA ALA A 329 18.40 -5.35 6.25
C ALA A 329 17.96 -6.54 5.37
N LEU A 330 17.14 -6.28 4.34
CA LEU A 330 16.73 -7.32 3.38
C LEU A 330 17.89 -7.81 2.52
N GLU A 331 18.79 -6.93 2.10
CA GLU A 331 20.00 -7.31 1.35
C GLU A 331 20.97 -8.12 2.20
N GLU A 332 21.18 -7.71 3.46
CA GLU A 332 21.99 -8.46 4.42
C GLU A 332 21.41 -9.86 4.66
N ARG A 333 20.09 -9.97 4.85
CA ARG A 333 19.39 -11.26 5.00
C ARG A 333 19.55 -12.13 3.75
N ALA A 334 19.35 -11.56 2.56
CA ALA A 334 19.52 -12.28 1.30
C ALA A 334 20.96 -12.81 1.12
N ALA A 335 21.97 -12.05 1.55
CA ALA A 335 23.37 -12.45 1.48
C ALA A 335 23.72 -13.57 2.48
N GLN A 336 23.22 -13.49 3.72
CA GLN A 336 23.42 -14.53 4.74
C GLN A 336 22.87 -15.89 4.29
N ASN A 337 21.68 -15.90 3.69
CA ASN A 337 21.05 -17.11 3.19
C ASN A 337 21.85 -17.73 2.03
N ALA A 338 22.58 -16.93 1.24
CA ALA A 338 23.43 -17.42 0.16
C ALA A 338 24.70 -18.13 0.67
N THR A 339 25.30 -17.61 1.74
CA THR A 339 26.49 -18.20 2.36
C THR A 339 26.17 -19.52 3.05
N GLN A 340 25.01 -19.65 3.70
CA GLN A 340 24.60 -20.89 4.37
C GLN A 340 24.33 -22.05 3.39
N THR A 341 23.83 -21.77 2.18
CA THR A 341 23.65 -22.81 1.15
C THR A 341 24.93 -23.29 0.47
N ALA A 342 26.05 -22.57 0.64
CA ALA A 342 27.31 -22.90 -0.02
C ALA A 342 28.18 -23.90 0.76
N ASP A 343 27.79 -24.30 1.98
CA ASP A 343 28.62 -25.17 2.83
C ASP A 343 27.84 -26.29 3.56
N PRO A 344 27.60 -27.45 2.91
CA PRO A 344 27.18 -28.67 3.59
C PRO A 344 28.22 -29.80 3.64
N ASP A 345 29.38 -29.69 2.97
CA ASP A 345 30.25 -30.87 2.68
C ASP A 345 31.74 -30.74 3.07
N GLN A 346 32.15 -29.78 3.90
CA GLN A 346 33.54 -29.69 4.38
C GLN A 346 33.72 -29.89 5.88
N GLU A 347 33.16 -30.94 6.47
CA GLU A 347 33.61 -31.33 7.83
C GLU A 347 33.48 -32.82 8.19
N THR A 348 33.67 -33.75 7.24
CA THR A 348 33.96 -35.15 7.61
C THR A 348 34.84 -35.86 6.58
N ASN A 349 36.15 -35.60 6.57
CA ASN A 349 37.16 -36.68 6.57
C ASN A 349 38.58 -36.11 6.72
N SER A 350 39.11 -36.11 7.93
CA SER A 350 40.55 -36.14 8.18
C SER A 350 40.78 -36.98 9.43
N GLN A 351 40.39 -38.25 9.37
CA GLN A 351 40.98 -39.27 10.22
C GLN A 351 42.30 -39.71 9.58
N GLU A 352 43.39 -39.19 10.14
CA GLU A 352 44.74 -39.74 10.04
C GLU A 352 44.75 -41.22 10.45
N PRO A 353 45.21 -42.17 9.62
CA PRO A 353 45.70 -43.43 10.13
C PRO A 353 47.15 -43.27 10.55
N GLY A 354 47.35 -43.46 11.85
CA GLY A 354 48.64 -43.44 12.52
C GLY A 354 49.67 -44.36 11.87
N ASN A 355 50.86 -43.79 11.79
CA ASN A 355 52.15 -44.38 11.52
C ASN A 355 52.37 -45.68 12.32
N GLN A 356 52.50 -46.84 11.64
CA GLN A 356 53.15 -48.02 12.20
C GLN A 356 54.51 -48.16 11.54
N THR A 357 55.54 -47.90 12.33
CA THR A 357 56.95 -48.17 12.03
C THR A 357 57.27 -49.62 12.42
N GLU A 358 58.30 -50.13 11.74
CA GLU A 358 58.95 -51.45 11.73
C GLU A 358 58.95 -52.30 13.01
#